data_AF-A0A7S4MTE2-F1
#
_entry.id   AF-A0A7S4MTE2-F1
#
_cell.length_a   1.000
_cell.length_b   1.000
_cell.length_c   1.000
_cell.angle_alpha   90.00
_cell.angle_beta   90.00
_cell.angle_gamma   90.00
#
_symmetry.space_group_name_H-M   'P 1'
#
loop_
_entity.id
_entity.type
_entity.pdbx_description
1 polymer ?
#
loop_
_entity_poly.entity_id
_entity_poly.type
_entity_poly.pdbx_seq_one_letter_code
_entity_poly.pdbx_strand_id
1 'polypeptide(L)'
;DDCCCRSFAPLTHSASCGLFGPAIMIALTLQSVRFIAVRGFAARPSIAKCAAYSSSSITLSSAPEHNGRVKFFDRSKAYGFILPDEPEVVGVSAREGVFVHYNSIVHADDGLDDLGPFHPYLVRGERVRFSVEADEDGKGNRAQNVTFEDGSIVPTIRSGYAKGIAKSKKQRLGGLLLDFISDESVQTDEELLGKIREAAVSTQVEITLAEEREKKSLEVSSDSLE
;
A
#
# COMPACT_ATOMS: atom_id res chain seq x y z
N ASP A 1 -25.74 36.28 -29.87
CA ASP A 1 -24.79 37.25 -29.30
C ASP A 1 -23.77 36.54 -28.44
N ASP A 2 -22.63 36.28 -29.10
CA ASP A 2 -21.26 35.97 -28.61
C ASP A 2 -21.08 34.80 -27.63
N CYS A 3 -20.66 33.58 -28.00
CA CYS A 3 -19.61 33.09 -28.91
C CYS A 3 -18.18 33.49 -28.52
N CYS A 4 -17.49 32.65 -27.75
CA CYS A 4 -16.02 32.65 -27.60
C CYS A 4 -15.46 31.25 -27.88
N CYS A 5 -15.29 30.97 -29.17
CA CYS A 5 -14.39 29.94 -29.68
C CYS A 5 -12.95 30.48 -29.65
N ARG A 6 -11.99 29.70 -29.16
CA ARG A 6 -10.57 29.93 -29.47
C ARG A 6 -9.96 28.66 -30.06
N SER A 7 -9.61 28.81 -31.33
CA SER A 7 -9.04 27.79 -32.21
C SER A 7 -7.50 27.79 -32.16
N PHE A 8 -6.94 26.60 -32.33
CA PHE A 8 -5.78 26.22 -33.15
C PHE A 8 -4.47 27.02 -33.15
N ALA A 9 -3.38 26.31 -32.85
CA ALA A 9 -2.22 26.22 -33.76
C ALA A 9 -1.40 24.93 -33.47
N PRO A 10 -0.99 24.16 -34.50
CA PRO A 10 -0.03 23.07 -34.39
C PRO A 10 1.39 23.55 -34.72
N LEU A 11 2.40 23.02 -34.03
CA LEU A 11 3.81 23.21 -34.39
C LEU A 11 4.43 21.85 -34.72
N THR A 12 4.77 21.70 -36.00
CA THR A 12 5.59 20.63 -36.59
C THR A 12 7.02 21.13 -36.76
N HIS A 13 8.04 20.40 -36.28
CA HIS A 13 9.45 20.37 -36.75
C HIS A 13 10.08 19.14 -36.04
N SER A 14 10.46 18.04 -36.69
CA SER A 14 11.57 17.80 -37.64
C SER A 14 12.98 17.98 -37.05
N ALA A 15 13.88 17.03 -37.39
CA ALA A 15 15.32 16.89 -37.11
C ALA A 15 15.67 16.08 -35.84
N SER A 16 16.15 14.82 -35.91
CA SER A 16 17.42 14.27 -36.44
C SER A 16 18.63 14.41 -35.52
N CYS A 17 19.45 13.35 -35.48
CA CYS A 17 20.91 13.27 -35.25
C CYS A 17 21.45 12.81 -33.88
N GLY A 18 22.45 11.91 -33.98
CA GLY A 18 23.53 11.62 -33.00
C GLY A 18 23.18 10.49 -32.03
N LEU A 19 23.67 9.24 -32.11
CA LEU A 19 25.07 8.76 -32.20
C LEU A 19 26.01 9.55 -31.27
N PHE A 20 26.43 8.90 -30.17
CA PHE A 20 27.80 8.77 -29.62
C PHE A 20 27.77 8.43 -28.11
N GLY A 21 28.59 7.47 -27.69
CA GLY A 21 28.66 6.85 -26.35
C GLY A 21 29.22 7.75 -25.22
N PRO A 22 29.89 7.23 -24.15
CA PRO A 22 30.60 5.96 -24.03
C PRO A 22 30.26 5.09 -22.81
N ALA A 23 30.74 3.85 -22.87
CA ALA A 23 30.78 2.87 -21.79
C ALA A 23 31.50 3.41 -20.55
N ILE A 24 30.81 3.37 -19.41
CA ILE A 24 31.37 3.68 -18.10
C ILE A 24 31.96 2.38 -17.54
N MET A 25 33.29 2.25 -17.64
CA MET A 25 34.08 1.26 -16.94
C MET A 25 34.14 1.63 -15.45
N ILE A 26 33.37 0.94 -14.61
CA ILE A 26 33.44 1.08 -13.15
C ILE A 26 34.55 0.16 -12.64
N ALA A 27 35.68 0.76 -12.25
CA ALA A 27 36.75 0.11 -11.53
C ALA A 27 36.33 -0.14 -10.08
N LEU A 28 36.15 -1.41 -9.69
CA LEU A 28 35.93 -1.83 -8.31
C LEU A 28 37.28 -1.95 -7.60
N THR A 29 37.60 -0.96 -6.77
CA THR A 29 38.72 -1.05 -5.82
C THR A 29 38.29 -1.80 -4.57
N LEU A 30 38.79 -3.04 -4.42
CA LEU A 30 38.69 -3.84 -3.21
C LEU A 30 39.54 -3.18 -2.11
N GLN A 31 38.88 -2.53 -1.15
CA GLN A 31 39.53 -2.03 0.07
C GLN A 31 39.38 -3.04 1.21
N SER A 32 40.54 -3.41 1.75
CA SER A 32 40.78 -4.32 2.86
C SER A 32 40.01 -3.93 4.13
N VAL A 33 39.23 -4.87 4.67
CA VAL A 33 38.67 -4.76 6.02
C VAL A 33 39.65 -5.41 7.00
N ARG A 34 40.17 -4.59 7.93
CA ARG A 34 41.03 -5.02 9.03
C ARG A 34 40.17 -5.65 10.13
N PHE A 35 40.52 -6.87 10.52
CA PHE A 35 40.04 -7.56 11.72
C PHE A 35 40.38 -6.77 12.98
N ILE A 36 39.36 -6.34 13.73
CA ILE A 36 39.52 -5.86 15.11
C ILE A 36 39.07 -6.99 16.04
N ALA A 37 40.02 -7.52 16.79
CA ALA A 37 39.80 -8.51 17.83
C ALA A 37 39.27 -7.81 19.11
N VAL A 38 38.10 -8.23 19.59
CA VAL A 38 37.61 -7.85 20.92
C VAL A 38 37.74 -9.07 21.84
N ARG A 39 38.57 -8.91 22.87
CA ARG A 39 38.77 -9.87 23.96
C ARG A 39 37.68 -9.70 25.02
N GLY A 40 37.07 -10.83 25.39
CA GLY A 40 36.82 -11.25 26.77
C GLY A 40 35.92 -10.40 27.66
N PHE A 41 34.71 -10.90 27.92
CA PHE A 41 34.05 -10.68 29.21
C PHE A 41 33.27 -11.94 29.60
N ALA A 42 33.78 -12.64 30.61
CA ALA A 42 33.15 -13.79 31.21
C ALA A 42 32.58 -13.40 32.58
N ALA A 43 31.48 -14.07 32.94
CA ALA A 43 30.94 -14.34 34.28
C ALA A 43 29.95 -13.33 34.93
N ARG A 44 28.68 -13.78 34.92
CA ARG A 44 27.62 -13.64 35.95
C ARG A 44 28.05 -14.34 37.27
N PRO A 45 27.44 -14.14 38.49
CA PRO A 45 25.98 -14.24 38.72
C PRO A 45 25.30 -13.54 39.93
N SER A 46 23.95 -13.59 39.92
CA SER A 46 22.97 -13.59 41.04
C SER A 46 22.88 -12.34 41.94
N ILE A 47 21.72 -11.84 42.39
CA ILE A 47 20.68 -12.49 43.20
C ILE A 47 19.34 -11.76 43.02
N ALA A 48 18.27 -12.55 43.14
CA ALA A 48 16.86 -12.20 43.07
C ALA A 48 16.38 -11.09 44.03
N LYS A 49 15.35 -10.37 43.59
CA LYS A 49 14.26 -9.91 44.44
C LYS A 49 12.95 -9.97 43.65
N CYS A 50 12.15 -11.00 43.94
CA CYS A 50 10.76 -11.09 43.56
C CYS A 50 9.97 -10.10 44.42
N ALA A 51 9.25 -9.18 43.78
CA ALA A 51 8.20 -8.40 44.42
C ALA A 51 7.06 -8.20 43.41
N ALA A 52 5.88 -8.66 43.82
CA ALA A 52 4.56 -8.30 43.33
C ALA A 52 4.29 -8.44 41.81
N TYR A 53 3.84 -9.63 41.42
CA TYR A 53 3.02 -9.82 40.23
C TYR A 53 1.64 -9.19 40.49
N SER A 54 1.54 -7.88 40.25
CA SER A 54 0.27 -7.20 40.02
C SER A 54 -0.17 -7.59 38.61
N SER A 55 -1.33 -8.23 38.51
CA SER A 55 -1.96 -8.66 37.27
C SER A 55 -2.37 -7.45 36.41
N SER A 56 -1.39 -6.83 35.76
CA SER A 56 -1.60 -5.84 34.72
C SER A 56 -1.18 -6.49 33.41
N SER A 57 -2.15 -6.64 32.53
CA SER A 57 -2.04 -7.11 31.16
C SER A 57 -0.80 -6.58 30.43
N ILE A 58 -0.22 -7.45 29.61
CA ILE A 58 0.98 -7.26 28.79
C ILE A 58 0.92 -5.93 28.01
N THR A 59 1.67 -4.91 28.41
CA THR A 59 1.97 -3.72 27.61
C THR A 59 3.38 -3.83 27.07
N LEU A 60 3.55 -4.55 25.95
CA LEU A 60 4.84 -4.68 25.25
C LEU A 60 4.93 -3.70 24.07
N SER A 61 4.83 -2.40 24.36
CA SER A 61 5.63 -1.33 23.76
C SER A 61 5.44 -0.10 24.66
N SER A 62 6.51 0.51 25.18
CA SER A 62 6.41 1.62 26.13
C SER A 62 6.23 2.98 25.45
N ALA A 63 5.84 2.99 24.17
CA ALA A 63 5.60 4.20 23.41
C ALA A 63 4.17 4.71 23.67
N PRO A 64 3.97 6.02 23.87
CA PRO A 64 2.63 6.57 24.03
C PRO A 64 1.80 6.30 22.77
N GLU A 65 0.61 5.75 22.96
CA GLU A 65 -0.38 5.59 21.91
C GLU A 65 -1.14 6.90 21.71
N HIS A 66 -1.39 7.24 20.45
CA HIS A 66 -2.09 8.44 20.04
C HIS A 66 -3.24 8.09 19.09
N ASN A 67 -4.29 8.89 19.15
CA ASN A 67 -5.41 8.81 18.21
C ASN A 67 -5.29 9.92 17.16
N GLY A 68 -5.79 9.62 15.95
CA GLY A 68 -5.80 10.59 14.88
C GLY A 68 -6.70 10.21 13.73
N ARG A 69 -6.63 11.04 12.68
CA ARG A 69 -7.38 10.89 11.45
C ARG A 69 -6.50 10.82 10.23
N VAL A 70 -6.79 9.88 9.35
CA VAL A 70 -6.03 9.69 8.10
C VAL A 70 -6.23 10.90 7.19
N LYS A 71 -5.14 11.62 6.89
CA LYS A 71 -5.14 12.76 5.95
C LYS A 71 -5.34 12.26 4.52
N PHE A 72 -4.48 11.32 4.14
CA PHE A 72 -4.50 10.61 2.87
C PHE A 72 -3.61 9.38 2.96
N PHE A 73 -3.87 8.40 2.10
CA PHE A 73 -3.03 7.23 1.90
C PHE A 73 -3.04 6.89 0.41
N ASP A 74 -1.86 6.79 -0.20
CA ASP A 74 -1.70 6.42 -1.60
C ASP A 74 -1.47 4.91 -1.68
N ARG A 75 -2.48 4.17 -2.16
CA ARG A 75 -2.42 2.71 -2.29
C ARG A 75 -1.32 2.25 -3.27
N SER A 76 -1.02 3.05 -4.29
CA SER A 76 0.00 2.69 -5.29
C SER A 76 1.42 2.83 -4.76
N LYS A 77 1.63 3.77 -3.82
CA LYS A 77 2.93 4.04 -3.22
C LYS A 77 3.09 3.46 -1.81
N ALA A 78 2.02 2.92 -1.25
CA ALA A 78 1.97 2.28 0.05
C ALA A 78 2.43 3.17 1.23
N TYR A 79 2.17 4.48 1.13
CA TYR A 79 2.41 5.44 2.21
C TYR A 79 1.28 6.46 2.35
N GLY A 80 1.23 7.14 3.50
CA GLY A 80 0.26 8.18 3.78
C GLY A 80 0.67 9.08 4.93
N PHE A 81 -0.27 9.89 5.39
CA PHE A 81 -0.12 10.74 6.57
C PHE A 81 -1.36 10.66 7.47
N ILE A 82 -1.12 10.67 8.78
CA ILE A 82 -2.16 10.69 9.82
C ILE A 82 -2.06 12.04 10.55
N LEU A 83 -3.18 12.74 10.68
CA LEU A 83 -3.27 13.94 11.51
C LEU A 83 -3.57 13.51 12.94
N PRO A 84 -2.67 13.76 13.91
CA PRO A 84 -2.98 13.49 15.31
C PRO A 84 -4.14 14.39 15.76
N ASP A 85 -5.02 13.87 16.60
CA ASP A 85 -6.10 14.67 17.21
C ASP A 85 -5.53 15.63 18.28
N GLU A 86 -4.43 15.24 18.93
CA GLU A 86 -3.70 16.08 19.88
C GLU A 86 -2.63 16.92 19.16
N PRO A 87 -2.56 18.25 19.40
CA PRO A 87 -1.64 19.14 18.68
C PRO A 87 -0.17 18.98 19.06
N GLU A 88 0.12 18.36 20.20
CA GLU A 88 1.47 18.20 20.78
C GLU A 88 1.94 16.73 20.77
N VAL A 89 1.63 15.99 19.71
CA VAL A 89 2.23 14.66 19.54
C VAL A 89 3.70 14.82 19.16
N VAL A 90 4.58 14.26 20.01
CA VAL A 90 6.06 14.29 19.98
C VAL A 90 6.64 14.91 18.71
N GLY A 91 6.91 16.22 18.74
CA GLY A 91 7.67 16.93 17.71
C GLY A 91 7.00 17.11 16.34
N VAL A 92 5.71 16.79 16.18
CA VAL A 92 4.95 17.04 14.95
C VAL A 92 3.78 17.97 15.24
N SER A 93 3.67 19.08 14.50
CA SER A 93 2.47 19.91 14.57
C SER A 93 1.28 19.18 13.93
N ALA A 94 0.08 19.26 14.52
CA ALA A 94 -1.15 18.66 13.97
C ALA A 94 -1.47 19.02 12.50
N ARG A 95 -0.84 20.06 11.93
CA ARG A 95 -0.98 20.43 10.51
C ARG A 95 -0.10 19.61 9.56
N GLU A 96 1.07 19.19 10.02
CA GLU A 96 2.06 18.47 9.22
C GLU A 96 1.66 17.01 9.05
N GLY A 97 1.24 16.37 10.15
CA GLY A 97 0.83 14.97 10.21
C GLY A 97 2.01 14.02 10.32
N VAL A 98 1.76 12.83 10.85
CA VAL A 98 2.74 11.77 11.06
C VAL A 98 2.79 10.87 9.82
N PHE A 99 4.00 10.55 9.37
CA PHE A 99 4.21 9.67 8.23
C PHE A 99 3.82 8.24 8.57
N VAL A 100 3.08 7.57 7.68
CA VAL A 100 2.73 6.15 7.81
C VAL A 100 3.12 5.39 6.55
N HIS A 101 3.70 4.21 6.75
CA HIS A 101 4.02 3.25 5.70
C HIS A 101 3.19 1.98 5.90
N TYR A 102 2.93 1.20 4.84
CA TYR A 102 2.09 0.00 4.94
C TYR A 102 2.63 -1.05 5.94
N ASN A 103 3.95 -1.20 6.05
CA ASN A 103 4.59 -2.08 7.04
C ASN A 103 4.32 -1.68 8.49
N SER A 104 3.96 -0.42 8.74
CA SER A 104 3.61 0.06 10.08
C SER A 104 2.16 -0.22 10.44
N ILE A 105 1.34 -0.68 9.49
CA ILE A 105 -0.08 -0.98 9.69
C ILE A 105 -0.18 -2.41 10.19
N VAL A 106 -0.84 -2.59 11.33
CA VAL A 106 -1.16 -3.91 11.85
C VAL A 106 -2.30 -4.47 10.98
N HIS A 107 -2.00 -5.55 10.28
CA HIS A 107 -2.92 -6.27 9.42
C HIS A 107 -2.86 -7.76 9.77
N ALA A 108 -3.91 -8.50 9.43
CA ALA A 108 -3.92 -9.94 9.57
C ALA A 108 -3.13 -10.53 8.41
N ASP A 109 -2.25 -11.49 8.70
CA ASP A 109 -1.64 -12.32 7.67
C ASP A 109 -2.74 -13.22 7.09
N ASP A 110 -3.40 -12.77 6.03
CA ASP A 110 -4.50 -13.47 5.37
C ASP A 110 -4.01 -14.64 4.47
N GLY A 111 -2.72 -14.99 4.57
CA GLY A 111 -2.06 -16.00 3.74
C GLY A 111 -2.21 -15.68 2.26
N LEU A 112 -2.35 -14.39 1.95
CA LEU A 112 -2.66 -13.86 0.63
C LEU A 112 -1.40 -13.48 -0.15
N ASP A 113 -0.24 -13.74 0.45
CA ASP A 113 1.11 -13.49 -0.05
C ASP A 113 1.32 -14.08 -1.46
N ASP A 114 0.69 -15.23 -1.74
CA ASP A 114 0.74 -15.92 -3.03
C ASP A 114 -0.17 -15.29 -4.11
N LEU A 115 -1.13 -14.45 -3.73
CA LEU A 115 -2.20 -13.95 -4.62
C LEU A 115 -1.99 -12.49 -5.08
N GLY A 116 -0.87 -11.88 -4.68
CA GLY A 116 -0.37 -10.62 -5.21
C GLY A 116 0.01 -9.58 -4.14
N PRO A 117 0.59 -8.43 -4.54
CA PRO A 117 1.05 -7.38 -3.63
C PRO A 117 -0.13 -6.54 -3.12
N PHE A 118 -1.00 -7.15 -2.33
CA PHE A 118 -2.06 -6.42 -1.65
C PHE A 118 -1.53 -5.92 -0.30
N HIS A 119 -1.24 -4.62 -0.24
CA HIS A 119 -0.90 -3.97 1.01
C HIS A 119 -2.16 -3.45 1.69
N PRO A 120 -2.25 -3.51 3.03
CA PRO A 120 -3.31 -2.85 3.77
C PRO A 120 -3.27 -1.35 3.46
N TYR A 121 -4.45 -0.74 3.40
CA TYR A 121 -4.57 0.68 3.11
C TYR A 121 -5.62 1.35 3.98
N LEU A 122 -5.40 2.63 4.21
CA LEU A 122 -6.25 3.49 5.02
C LEU A 122 -7.10 4.38 4.13
N VAL A 123 -8.34 4.67 4.55
CA VAL A 123 -9.21 5.61 3.83
C VAL A 123 -9.12 6.98 4.50
N ARG A 124 -9.16 8.02 3.69
CA ARG A 124 -9.16 9.41 4.18
C ARG A 124 -10.30 9.63 5.17
N GLY A 125 -9.98 10.24 6.31
CA GLY A 125 -10.93 10.59 7.37
C GLY A 125 -11.17 9.48 8.39
N GLU A 126 -10.60 8.29 8.19
CA GLU A 126 -10.71 7.20 9.17
C GLU A 126 -9.97 7.50 10.46
N ARG A 127 -10.55 7.00 11.56
CA ARG A 127 -10.01 7.08 12.90
C ARG A 127 -9.03 5.95 13.10
N VAL A 128 -7.82 6.27 13.54
CA VAL A 128 -6.76 5.30 13.76
C VAL A 128 -6.06 5.57 15.08
N ARG A 129 -5.56 4.48 15.67
CA ARG A 129 -4.65 4.50 16.81
C ARG A 129 -3.26 4.12 16.34
N PHE A 130 -2.24 4.79 16.84
CA PHE A 130 -0.85 4.54 16.46
C PHE A 130 0.12 4.97 17.56
N SER A 131 1.32 4.38 17.58
CA SER A 131 2.45 4.89 18.35
C SER A 131 3.35 5.73 17.46
N VAL A 132 4.03 6.73 18.04
CA VAL A 132 5.02 7.55 17.32
C VAL A 132 6.42 7.13 17.72
N GLU A 133 7.22 6.79 16.73
CA GLU A 133 8.64 6.52 16.91
C GLU A 133 9.47 7.45 16.03
N ALA A 134 10.61 7.89 16.55
CA ALA A 134 11.59 8.59 15.74
C ALA A 134 12.20 7.60 14.74
N ASP A 135 12.35 8.04 13.50
CA ASP A 135 13.07 7.25 12.52
C ASP A 135 14.57 7.22 12.85
N GLU A 136 15.21 6.06 12.76
CA GLU A 136 16.65 5.91 13.03
C GLU A 136 17.49 6.75 12.05
N ASP A 137 16.93 6.98 10.86
CA ASP A 137 17.50 7.84 9.81
C ASP A 137 17.45 9.34 10.15
N GLY A 138 16.79 9.74 11.24
CA GLY A 138 16.60 11.15 11.62
C GLY A 138 15.71 11.95 10.67
N LYS A 139 14.98 11.27 9.75
CA LYS A 139 14.14 11.89 8.72
C LYS A 139 12.79 12.41 9.24
N GLY A 140 12.46 12.13 10.50
CA GLY A 140 11.25 12.60 11.14
C GLY A 140 10.55 11.53 11.96
N ASN A 141 9.31 11.81 12.33
CA ASN A 141 8.48 10.94 13.14
C ASN A 141 7.63 10.02 12.26
N ARG A 142 7.68 8.72 12.55
CA ARG A 142 6.92 7.67 11.85
C ARG A 142 5.89 7.05 12.78
N ALA A 143 4.72 6.75 12.24
CA ALA A 143 3.71 5.98 12.93
C ALA A 143 4.09 4.50 12.92
N GLN A 144 3.87 3.83 14.04
CA GLN A 144 3.97 2.38 14.21
C GLN A 144 2.70 1.82 14.86
N ASN A 145 2.53 0.50 14.76
CA ASN A 145 1.40 -0.23 15.32
C ASN A 145 0.04 0.40 14.94
N VAL A 146 -0.11 0.82 13.68
CA VAL A 146 -1.30 1.52 13.24
C VAL A 146 -2.47 0.54 13.16
N THR A 147 -3.50 0.81 13.95
CA THR A 147 -4.75 0.04 14.06
C THR A 147 -5.94 0.99 13.97
N PHE A 148 -7.16 0.46 13.93
CA PHE A 148 -8.35 1.28 14.11
C PHE A 148 -8.48 1.79 15.56
N GLU A 149 -9.32 2.80 15.78
CA GLU A 149 -9.53 3.42 17.11
C GLU A 149 -9.99 2.43 18.18
N ASP A 150 -10.75 1.41 17.78
CA ASP A 150 -11.22 0.29 18.60
C ASP A 150 -10.13 -0.76 18.89
N GLY A 151 -8.94 -0.63 18.29
CA GLY A 151 -7.88 -1.62 18.33
C GLY A 151 -8.06 -2.76 17.33
N SER A 152 -9.08 -2.68 16.47
CA SER A 152 -9.28 -3.66 15.41
C SER A 152 -8.17 -3.58 14.37
N ILE A 153 -7.81 -4.74 13.86
CA ILE A 153 -6.81 -4.91 12.82
C ILE A 153 -7.34 -4.32 11.50
N VAL A 154 -6.46 -3.67 10.73
CA VAL A 154 -6.84 -3.12 9.43
C VAL A 154 -6.91 -4.26 8.41
N PRO A 155 -8.06 -4.51 7.76
CA PRO A 155 -8.17 -5.58 6.77
C PRO A 155 -7.43 -5.20 5.48
N THR A 156 -6.73 -6.17 4.90
CA THR A 156 -6.04 -6.04 3.61
C THR A 156 -7.03 -5.78 2.47
N ILE A 157 -8.17 -6.47 2.50
CA ILE A 157 -9.27 -6.30 1.54
C ILE A 157 -10.49 -5.74 2.27
N ARG A 158 -11.03 -4.64 1.75
CA ARG A 158 -12.18 -3.96 2.32
C ARG A 158 -13.46 -4.29 1.57
N SER A 159 -14.59 -4.13 2.26
CA SER A 159 -15.92 -4.25 1.67
C SER A 159 -16.06 -3.35 0.43
N GLY A 160 -16.53 -3.91 -0.67
CA GLY A 160 -16.70 -3.19 -1.94
C GLY A 160 -15.45 -3.20 -2.85
N TYR A 161 -14.38 -3.89 -2.48
CA TYR A 161 -13.23 -4.11 -3.35
C TYR A 161 -13.64 -4.81 -4.65
N ALA A 162 -14.38 -5.92 -4.57
CA ALA A 162 -14.87 -6.64 -5.73
C ALA A 162 -15.79 -5.78 -6.59
N LYS A 163 -16.63 -4.94 -5.97
CA LYS A 163 -17.48 -3.97 -6.69
C LYS A 163 -16.65 -2.97 -7.51
N GLY A 164 -15.56 -2.48 -6.94
CA GLY A 164 -14.63 -1.57 -7.63
C GLY A 164 -13.94 -2.23 -8.82
N ILE A 165 -13.42 -3.45 -8.62
CA ILE A 165 -12.81 -4.26 -9.69
C ILE A 165 -13.84 -4.56 -10.78
N ALA A 166 -15.03 -5.04 -10.42
CA ALA A 166 -16.10 -5.34 -11.37
C ALA A 166 -16.49 -4.12 -12.20
N LYS A 167 -16.58 -2.93 -11.59
CA LYS A 167 -16.84 -1.69 -12.32
C LYS A 167 -15.73 -1.39 -13.32
N SER A 168 -14.46 -1.42 -12.90
CA SER A 168 -13.32 -1.14 -13.78
C SER A 168 -13.20 -2.16 -14.92
N LYS A 169 -13.39 -3.45 -14.64
CA LYS A 169 -13.34 -4.52 -15.63
C LYS A 169 -14.49 -4.42 -16.64
N LYS A 170 -15.72 -4.11 -16.20
CA LYS A 170 -16.86 -3.83 -17.10
C LYS A 170 -16.61 -2.61 -18.00
N GLN A 171 -16.02 -1.55 -17.46
CA GLN A 171 -15.64 -0.38 -18.27
C GLN A 171 -14.58 -0.73 -19.33
N ARG A 172 -13.56 -1.50 -18.95
CA ARG A 172 -12.53 -1.98 -19.87
C ARG A 172 -13.11 -2.89 -20.96
N LEU A 173 -14.01 -3.80 -20.58
CA LEU A 173 -14.74 -4.65 -21.53
C LEU A 173 -15.52 -3.80 -22.53
N GLY A 174 -16.24 -2.76 -22.09
CA GLY A 174 -16.94 -1.85 -22.99
C GLY A 174 -16.05 -1.20 -24.03
N GLY A 175 -14.82 -0.80 -23.65
CA GLY A 175 -13.81 -0.30 -24.59
C GLY A 175 -13.38 -1.37 -25.60
N LEU A 176 -13.03 -2.56 -25.14
CA LEU A 176 -12.63 -3.68 -26.01
C LEU A 176 -13.72 -4.06 -27.01
N LEU A 177 -14.98 -4.07 -26.58
CA LEU A 177 -16.11 -4.36 -27.47
C LEU A 177 -16.25 -3.31 -28.58
N LEU A 178 -16.05 -2.03 -28.25
CA LEU A 178 -16.08 -0.96 -29.24
C LEU A 178 -14.92 -1.09 -30.25
N ASP A 179 -13.73 -1.45 -29.75
CA ASP A 179 -12.56 -1.70 -30.59
C ASP A 179 -12.82 -2.87 -31.55
N PHE A 180 -13.41 -3.97 -31.07
CA PHE A 180 -13.75 -5.13 -31.91
C PHE A 180 -14.78 -4.80 -32.99
N ILE A 181 -15.78 -3.97 -32.68
CA ILE A 181 -16.81 -3.55 -33.65
C ILE A 181 -16.21 -2.59 -34.69
N SER A 182 -15.21 -1.81 -34.31
CA SER A 182 -14.56 -0.83 -35.20
C SER A 182 -13.45 -1.43 -36.07
N ASP A 183 -13.06 -2.67 -35.81
CA ASP A 183 -11.99 -3.35 -36.52
C ASP A 183 -12.47 -3.90 -37.86
N GLU A 184 -12.12 -3.20 -38.95
CA GLU A 184 -12.43 -3.61 -40.32
C GLU A 184 -11.73 -4.91 -40.74
N SER A 185 -10.74 -5.40 -39.98
CA SER A 185 -10.03 -6.64 -40.32
C SER A 185 -10.84 -7.91 -40.01
N VAL A 186 -11.89 -7.80 -39.20
CA VAL A 186 -12.75 -8.94 -38.83
C VAL A 186 -13.73 -9.23 -39.96
N GLN A 187 -13.52 -10.34 -40.66
CA GLN A 187 -14.23 -10.61 -41.92
C GLN A 187 -15.58 -11.30 -41.73
N THR A 188 -15.82 -11.93 -40.58
CA THR A 188 -17.02 -12.73 -40.34
C THR A 188 -17.64 -12.42 -38.98
N ASP A 189 -18.98 -12.43 -38.94
CA ASP A 189 -19.74 -12.25 -37.70
C ASP A 189 -19.38 -13.32 -36.66
N GLU A 190 -19.02 -14.54 -37.10
CA GLU A 190 -18.60 -15.62 -36.20
C GLU A 190 -17.28 -15.30 -35.47
N GLU A 191 -16.31 -14.72 -36.16
CA GLU A 191 -15.04 -14.32 -35.55
C GLU A 191 -15.25 -13.18 -34.53
N LEU A 192 -16.07 -12.18 -34.88
CA LEU A 192 -16.43 -11.08 -33.98
C LEU A 192 -17.11 -11.61 -32.71
N LEU A 193 -18.12 -12.47 -32.86
CA LEU A 193 -18.82 -13.09 -31.74
C LEU A 193 -17.90 -13.97 -30.88
N GLY A 194 -16.93 -14.63 -31.51
CA GLY A 194 -15.87 -15.36 -30.82
C GLY A 194 -15.07 -14.46 -29.87
N LYS A 195 -14.54 -13.33 -30.39
CA LYS A 195 -13.77 -12.35 -29.60
C LYS A 195 -14.58 -11.74 -28.47
N ILE A 196 -15.84 -11.39 -28.72
CA ILE A 196 -16.76 -10.84 -27.71
C ILE A 196 -16.96 -11.85 -26.57
N ARG A 197 -17.21 -13.12 -26.92
CA ARG A 197 -17.43 -14.19 -25.93
C ARG A 197 -16.19 -14.42 -25.08
N GLU A 198 -15.02 -14.51 -25.70
CA GLU A 198 -13.75 -14.70 -25.00
C GLU A 198 -13.48 -13.57 -24.00
N ALA A 199 -13.61 -12.31 -24.45
CA ALA A 199 -13.41 -11.14 -23.59
C ALA A 199 -14.43 -11.09 -22.43
N ALA A 200 -15.68 -11.45 -22.69
CA ALA A 200 -16.73 -11.51 -21.67
C ALA A 200 -16.46 -12.60 -20.62
N VAL A 201 -16.09 -13.81 -21.05
CA VAL A 201 -15.75 -14.92 -20.14
C VAL A 201 -14.53 -14.58 -19.31
N SER A 202 -13.46 -14.07 -19.92
CA SER A 202 -12.26 -13.64 -19.22
C SER A 202 -12.58 -12.59 -18.15
N THR A 203 -13.37 -11.57 -18.51
CA THR A 203 -13.82 -10.53 -17.57
C THR A 203 -14.63 -11.11 -16.43
N GLN A 204 -15.55 -12.04 -16.72
CA GLN A 204 -16.39 -12.67 -15.70
C GLN A 204 -15.55 -13.47 -14.70
N VAL A 205 -14.57 -14.24 -15.17
CA VAL A 205 -13.65 -15.01 -14.32
C VAL A 205 -12.89 -14.09 -13.36
N GLU A 206 -12.35 -12.97 -13.84
CA GLU A 206 -11.64 -12.01 -12.98
C GLU A 206 -12.55 -11.38 -11.92
N ILE A 207 -13.81 -11.11 -12.25
CA ILE A 207 -14.79 -10.57 -11.31
C ILE A 207 -15.12 -11.61 -10.23
N THR A 208 -15.42 -12.84 -10.64
CA THR A 208 -15.71 -13.93 -9.70
C THR A 208 -14.53 -14.18 -8.75
N LEU A 209 -13.30 -14.20 -9.26
CA LEU A 209 -12.10 -14.35 -8.43
C LEU A 209 -11.94 -13.17 -7.44
N ALA A 210 -12.31 -11.96 -7.82
CA ALA A 210 -12.28 -10.81 -6.91
C ALA A 210 -13.34 -10.92 -5.79
N GLU A 211 -14.54 -11.41 -6.12
CA GLU A 211 -15.62 -11.66 -5.15
C GLU A 211 -15.23 -12.77 -4.17
N GLU A 212 -14.63 -13.87 -4.65
CA GLU A 212 -14.14 -14.95 -3.80
C GLU A 212 -13.03 -14.49 -2.85
N ARG A 213 -12.13 -13.61 -3.32
CA ARG A 213 -11.08 -13.01 -2.48
C ARG A 213 -11.66 -12.13 -1.38
N GLU A 214 -12.63 -11.28 -1.72
CA GLU A 214 -13.32 -10.45 -0.72
C GLU A 214 -14.03 -11.34 0.31
N LYS A 215 -14.73 -12.39 -0.15
CA LYS A 215 -15.39 -13.36 0.75
C LYS A 215 -14.39 -14.04 1.70
N LYS A 216 -13.28 -14.56 1.17
CA LYS A 216 -12.23 -15.22 1.97
C LYS A 216 -11.64 -14.28 3.03
N SER A 217 -11.41 -13.01 2.68
CA SER A 217 -10.89 -12.01 3.63
C SER A 217 -11.85 -11.69 4.77
N LEU A 218 -13.16 -11.76 4.52
CA LEU A 218 -14.18 -11.53 5.54
C LEU A 218 -14.31 -12.74 6.48
N GLU A 219 -14.21 -13.97 5.96
CA GLU A 219 -14.28 -15.20 6.78
C GLU A 219 -13.11 -15.31 7.77
N VAL A 220 -11.89 -14.92 7.38
CA VAL A 220 -10.72 -14.92 8.29
C VAL A 220 -10.92 -13.97 9.48
N SER A 221 -11.68 -12.89 9.30
CA SER A 221 -11.94 -11.92 10.38
C SER A 221 -12.90 -12.44 11.46
N SER A 222 -13.75 -13.42 11.15
CA SER A 222 -14.71 -13.99 12.11
C SER A 222 -14.12 -15.05 13.03
N ASP A 223 -13.15 -15.85 12.56
CA ASP A 223 -12.59 -16.98 13.33
C ASP A 223 -11.62 -16.55 14.44
N SER A 224 -11.19 -15.28 14.47
CA SER A 224 -10.26 -14.76 15.50
C SER A 224 -10.96 -14.38 16.83
N LEU A 225 -12.26 -14.62 16.96
CA LEU A 225 -13.07 -14.25 18.13
C LEU A 225 -13.53 -15.44 19.00
N GLU A 226 -13.12 -16.67 18.67
CA GLU A 226 -13.33 -17.88 19.48
C GLU A 226 -12.05 -18.36 20.18
#